data_AF-A0A6A6D8C2-F1
#
_entry.id   AF-A0A6A6D8C2-F1
#
_cell.length_a   1.000
_cell.length_b   1.000
_cell.length_c   1.000
_cell.angle_alpha   90.00
_cell.angle_beta   90.00
_cell.angle_gamma   90.00
#
_symmetry.space_group_name_H-M   'P 1'
#
loop_
_entity.id
_entity.type
_entity.pdbx_description
1 polymer ?
#
loop_
_entity_poly.entity_id
_entity_poly.type
_entity_poly.pdbx_seq_one_letter_code
_entity_poly.pdbx_strand_id
1 'polypeptide(L)' 'MALVRQTCLLFLAPYMYNMDETGLYWRWAISKGLATTLVSRVKKDKACVSLTLCSNATGSDKLPG' A
#
# COMPACT_ATOMS: atom_id res chain seq x y z
N MET A 1 -5.94 22.00 -0.66
CA MET A 1 -6.93 20.88 -0.68
C MET A 1 -8.21 21.20 -1.45
N ALA A 2 -8.76 22.43 -1.43
CA ALA A 2 -10.01 22.75 -2.13
C ALA A 2 -9.95 22.59 -3.67
N LEU A 3 -8.83 22.98 -4.30
CA LEU A 3 -8.69 22.95 -5.76
C LEU A 3 -8.80 21.53 -6.35
N VAL A 4 -8.18 20.53 -5.71
CA VAL A 4 -8.21 19.14 -6.18
C VAL A 4 -9.63 18.61 -6.19
N ARG A 5 -10.38 18.82 -5.10
CA ARG A 5 -11.80 18.42 -5.02
C ARG A 5 -12.64 19.10 -6.09
N GLN A 6 -12.37 20.36 -6.39
CA GLN A 6 -13.10 21.11 -7.40
C GLN A 6 -12.80 20.62 -8.81
N THR A 7 -11.55 20.27 -9.10
CA THR A 7 -11.15 19.65 -10.37
C THR A 7 -11.75 18.25 -10.54
N CYS A 8 -11.86 17.46 -9.47
CA CYS A 8 -12.51 16.14 -9.52
C CYS A 8 -13.98 16.21 -9.98
N LEU A 9 -14.69 17.32 -9.69
CA LEU A 9 -16.08 17.51 -10.16
C LEU A 9 -16.21 17.63 -11.68
N LEU A 10 -15.10 17.86 -12.39
CA LEU A 10 -15.09 17.93 -13.86
C LEU A 10 -15.08 16.54 -14.52
N PHE A 11 -14.88 15.47 -13.74
CA PHE A 11 -14.77 14.10 -14.24
C PHE A 11 -15.86 13.22 -13.63
N LEU A 12 -16.40 12.29 -14.43
CA LEU A 12 -17.30 11.27 -13.90
C LEU A 12 -16.50 10.23 -13.12
N ALA A 13 -17.13 9.64 -12.09
CA ALA A 13 -16.50 8.67 -11.21
C ALA A 13 -15.78 7.50 -11.93
N PRO A 14 -16.29 6.93 -13.04
CA PRO A 14 -15.58 5.87 -13.77
C PRO A 14 -14.26 6.30 -14.42
N TYR A 15 -14.05 7.61 -14.64
CA TYR A 15 -12.82 8.17 -15.18
C TYR A 15 -11.89 8.74 -14.10
N MET A 16 -12.30 8.65 -12.84
CA MET A 16 -11.45 9.01 -11.71
C MET A 16 -10.71 7.76 -11.25
N TYR A 17 -9.38 7.83 -11.27
CA TYR A 17 -8.52 6.76 -10.77
C TYR A 17 -7.99 7.14 -9.40
N ASN A 18 -8.06 6.20 -8.47
CA ASN A 18 -7.35 6.28 -7.22
C ASN A 18 -6.04 5.50 -7.34
N MET A 19 -4.96 6.04 -6.80
CA MET A 19 -3.63 5.44 -6.85
C MET A 19 -2.98 5.57 -5.48
N ASP A 20 -2.38 4.48 -5.02
CA ASP A 20 -1.61 4.46 -3.78
C ASP A 20 -0.51 3.40 -3.83
N GLU A 21 0.46 3.54 -2.93
CA GLU A 21 1.57 2.62 -2.75
C GLU A 21 1.50 1.96 -1.38
N THR A 22 1.67 0.63 -1.33
CA THR A 22 1.69 -0.11 -0.07
C THR A 22 2.79 -1.16 -0.04
N GLY A 23 3.43 -1.34 1.12
CA GLY A 23 4.45 -2.36 1.33
C GLY A 23 3.85 -3.64 1.90
N LEU A 24 4.03 -4.77 1.22
CA LEU A 24 3.74 -6.09 1.76
C LEU A 24 4.96 -6.64 2.49
N TYR A 25 4.86 -6.78 3.81
CA TYR A 25 5.90 -7.34 4.68
C TYR A 25 5.58 -8.82 4.93
N TRP A 26 6.34 -9.74 4.34
CA TRP A 26 6.07 -11.19 4.49
C TRP A 26 6.97 -11.86 5.53
N ARG A 27 8.08 -11.23 5.91
CA ARG A 27 8.98 -11.80 6.92
C ARG A 27 8.44 -11.46 8.30
N TRP A 28 7.87 -12.45 8.98
CA TRP A 28 7.73 -12.38 10.42
C TRP A 28 9.12 -12.17 11.03
N ALA A 29 9.27 -11.16 11.88
CA ALA A 29 10.52 -10.92 12.58
C ALA A 29 10.90 -12.21 13.27
N ILE A 30 11.96 -12.85 12.77
CA ILE A 30 12.36 -14.15 13.24
C ILE A 30 12.77 -13.95 14.71
N SER A 31 12.06 -14.59 15.65
CA SER A 31 12.44 -14.65 17.07
C SER A 31 13.68 -15.52 17.32
N LYS A 32 14.60 -15.60 16.36
CA LYS A 32 15.84 -16.39 16.42
C LYS A 32 16.96 -15.49 16.91
N GLY A 33 16.88 -15.07 18.16
CA GLY A 33 18.06 -14.72 18.94
C GLY A 33 18.27 -15.82 19.98
N LEU A 34 19.52 -16.03 20.42
CA LEU A 34 19.86 -16.84 21.60
C LEU A 34 19.27 -16.26 22.92
N ALA A 35 18.58 -15.12 22.83
CA ALA A 35 17.93 -14.47 23.95
C ALA A 35 16.73 -15.33 24.40
N THR A 36 16.81 -15.83 25.63
CA THR A 36 15.75 -16.56 26.32
C THR A 36 14.64 -15.64 26.84
N THR A 37 14.81 -14.33 26.74
CA THR A 37 13.87 -13.30 27.20
C THR A 37 13.52 -12.33 26.06
N LEU A 38 12.24 -11.92 26.00
CA LEU A 38 11.75 -10.95 25.03
C LEU A 38 12.36 -9.58 25.30
N VAL A 39 13.38 -9.20 24.54
CA VAL A 39 13.96 -7.86 24.59
C VAL A 39 13.05 -6.90 23.82
N SER A 40 12.61 -5.81 24.46
CA SER A 40 11.61 -4.86 23.93
C SER A 40 12.02 -4.12 22.64
N ARG A 41 13.21 -4.37 22.11
CA ARG A 41 13.79 -3.72 20.91
C ARG A 41 14.27 -4.71 19.86
N VAL A 42 13.52 -5.78 19.59
CA VAL A 42 13.78 -6.58 18.38
C VAL A 42 13.45 -5.72 17.16
N LYS A 43 14.46 -5.41 16.35
CA LYS A 43 14.31 -4.67 15.09
C LYS A 43 13.42 -5.50 14.16
N LYS A 44 12.23 -4.99 13.83
CA LYS A 44 11.34 -5.62 12.85
C LYS A 44 12.09 -5.78 11.53
N ASP A 45 11.97 -6.96 10.92
CA ASP A 45 12.42 -7.17 9.55
C ASP A 45 11.65 -6.20 8.64
N LYS A 46 12.40 -5.50 7.78
CA LYS A 46 11.86 -4.50 6.84
C LYS A 46 11.84 -5.01 5.39
N ALA A 47 12.14 -6.29 5.17
CA ALA A 47 11.96 -6.91 3.87
C ALA A 47 10.48 -6.78 3.46
N CYS A 48 10.25 -6.02 2.39
CA CYS A 48 8.94 -5.75 1.84
C CYS A 48 8.99 -5.68 0.32
N VAL A 49 7.82 -5.86 -0.29
CA VAL A 49 7.58 -5.74 -1.72
C VAL A 49 6.63 -4.58 -1.80
N SER A 50 7.06 -3.52 -2.46
CA SER A 50 6.23 -2.34 -2.65
C SER A 50 5.30 -2.60 -3.83
N LEU A 51 4.02 -2.40 -3.61
CA LEU A 51 2.97 -2.52 -4.60
C LEU A 51 2.41 -1.14 -4.88
N THR A 52 2.40 -0.75 -6.16
CA THR A 52 1.65 0.40 -6.64
C THR A 52 0.35 -0.09 -7.26
N LEU A 53 -0.78 0.38 -6.73
CA LEU A 53 -2.10 0.01 -7.21
C LEU A 53 -2.80 1.25 -7.76
N CYS A 54 -3.45 1.10 -8.90
CA CYS A 54 -4.28 2.13 -9.53
C CYS A 54 -5.59 1.49 -9.99
N SER A 55 -6.72 2.08 -9.61
CA SER A 55 -8.05 1.56 -9.97
C SER A 55 -9.02 2.70 -10.22
N ASN A 56 -9.88 2.52 -11.22
CA ASN A 56 -11.07 3.35 -11.37
C ASN A 56 -12.13 2.98 -10.32
N ALA A 57 -13.20 3.78 -10.24
CA ALA A 57 -14.27 3.60 -9.26
C ALA A 57 -14.97 2.23 -9.32
N THR A 58 -14.98 1.57 -10.48
CA THR A 58 -15.65 0.28 -10.70
C THR A 58 -14.70 -0.92 -10.65
N GLY A 59 -13.38 -0.71 -10.68
CA GLY A 59 -12.38 -1.78 -10.82
C GLY A 59 -12.48 -2.56 -12.16
N SER A 60 -13.20 -2.00 -13.14
CA SER A 60 -13.37 -2.64 -14.46
C SER A 60 -12.09 -2.60 -15.28
N ASP A 61 -11.29 -1.56 -15.07
CA ASP A 61 -10.12 -1.29 -15.88
C ASP A 61 -8.96 -2.09 -15.33
N LYS A 62 -8.45 -3.00 -16.16
CA LYS A 62 -7.37 -3.91 -15.81
C LYS A 62 -6.15 -3.56 -16.65
N LEU A 63 -4.98 -3.80 -16.07
CA LEU A 63 -3.74 -3.77 -16.84
C LEU A 63 -3.84 -4.82 -17.96
N PRO A 64 -3.40 -4.51 -19.19
CA PRO A 64 -3.30 -5.51 -20.25
C PRO A 64 -2.36 -6.62 -19.79
N GLY A 65 -2.83 -7.87 -19.93
CA GLY A 65 -2.09 -9.08 -19.57
C GLY A 65 -1.13 -9.53 -20.67
#